data_AF-A0A5J4XFH8-F1
#
_entry.id   AF-A0A5J4XFH8-F1
#
_cell.length_a   1.000
_cell.length_b   1.000
_cell.length_c   1.000
_cell.angle_alpha   90.00
_cell.angle_beta   90.00
_cell.angle_gamma   90.00
#
_symmetry.space_group_name_H-M   'P 1'
#
loop_
_entity.id
_entity.type
_entity.pdbx_description
1 polymer ?
#
loop_
_entity_poly.entity_id
_entity_poly.type
_entity_poly.pdbx_seq_one_letter_code
_entity_poly.pdbx_strand_id
1 'polypeptide(L)'
;MLRKPCFSMANDGCQLPAWTGQAFAYLPHHPRGTALASSSYAQLKPPGMQTNAGLSTSGPAAALQEDRTGVWNGPAPVGSTGRTQNDAMTAATDAPQSEYLLLRSGAKLPLVGFGTYKVDNADSVRCAIAEGYRHIDCAAFYGNEETIGEGMADFINQGHRSDLFITSKVWNDAHRPKLVRASCERSIKDLGCEYLDLLLMHWPEAWEPESGMPGKPDHTVTIQQTWEAMEELVDSGLVRHLGVSNFSVKQVEELLECARIKPVANQVELHPFLPQRKLVGVCARKGVHCIAFSPLGHSDPGVINNDVLKEVAQELGRTSAQVCLKWNVQRGVPVIPRSQNPKNIKANIDGIFDWVLPRAAKAKLDTLDSGIRKVNAEWHDWGDVEEGGASKPSKVLA
;
A
#
# COMPACT_ATOMS: atom_id res chain seq x y z
N MET A 1 48.40 -28.46 -19.28
CA MET A 1 48.14 -28.47 -17.83
C MET A 1 47.32 -27.24 -17.49
N LEU A 2 46.10 -27.42 -16.98
CA LEU A 2 45.50 -26.65 -15.88
C LEU A 2 44.08 -27.18 -15.65
N ARG A 3 43.82 -27.48 -14.38
CA ARG A 3 42.77 -28.36 -13.85
C ARG A 3 41.44 -27.59 -13.68
N LYS A 4 40.33 -28.28 -13.92
CA LYS A 4 39.02 -27.96 -13.31
C LYS A 4 39.09 -28.18 -11.79
N PRO A 5 38.29 -27.46 -11.00
CA PRO A 5 37.74 -28.03 -9.78
C PRO A 5 36.20 -27.99 -9.76
N CYS A 6 35.63 -29.15 -9.46
CA CYS A 6 34.29 -29.30 -8.86
C CYS A 6 34.21 -28.52 -7.54
N PHE A 7 33.03 -28.02 -7.20
CA PHE A 7 32.64 -27.86 -5.81
C PHE A 7 31.24 -28.40 -5.53
N SER A 8 31.20 -29.08 -4.39
CA SER A 8 30.17 -29.92 -3.79
C SER A 8 28.92 -29.16 -3.39
N MET A 9 27.77 -29.84 -3.47
CA MET A 9 26.58 -29.50 -2.68
C MET A 9 26.90 -29.70 -1.19
N ALA A 10 26.57 -28.72 -0.35
CA ALA A 10 26.46 -28.88 1.09
C ALA A 10 25.06 -28.39 1.50
N ASN A 11 24.38 -29.26 2.23
CA ASN A 11 23.01 -29.18 2.65
C ASN A 11 23.04 -28.76 4.12
N ASP A 12 22.98 -27.45 4.40
CA ASP A 12 22.94 -26.94 5.77
C ASP A 12 21.56 -26.34 6.06
N GLY A 13 20.83 -27.04 6.94
CA GLY A 13 19.53 -26.64 7.44
C GLY A 13 19.62 -25.33 8.23
N CYS A 14 19.01 -24.28 7.68
CA CYS A 14 18.74 -23.05 8.43
C CYS A 14 17.49 -23.25 9.29
N GLN A 15 17.69 -23.51 10.58
CA GLN A 15 16.69 -23.19 11.60
C GLN A 15 16.52 -21.67 11.68
N LEU A 16 15.30 -21.18 11.51
CA LEU A 16 14.95 -19.77 11.70
C LEU A 16 15.05 -19.41 13.20
N PRO A 17 15.80 -18.36 13.61
CA PRO A 17 15.81 -17.92 14.99
C PRO A 17 14.48 -17.25 15.35
N ALA A 18 13.94 -17.65 16.50
CA ALA A 18 12.75 -17.08 17.12
C ALA A 18 12.98 -15.61 17.51
N TRP A 19 11.96 -14.79 17.26
CA TRP A 19 11.94 -13.35 17.47
C TRP A 19 11.81 -13.00 18.97
N THR A 20 12.65 -12.10 19.49
CA THR A 20 12.60 -11.58 20.88
C THR A 20 12.59 -10.05 20.92
N GLY A 21 11.66 -9.41 20.19
CA GLY A 21 11.48 -7.95 20.22
C GLY A 21 10.36 -7.54 21.19
N GLN A 22 10.67 -6.69 22.17
CA GLN A 22 9.66 -6.13 23.09
C GLN A 22 8.80 -5.06 22.39
N ALA A 23 7.47 -5.14 22.57
CA ALA A 23 6.53 -4.10 22.16
C ALA A 23 6.35 -3.06 23.28
N PHE A 24 6.38 -1.78 22.92
CA PHE A 24 5.99 -0.68 23.82
C PHE A 24 4.49 -0.41 23.71
N ALA A 25 3.80 -0.45 24.85
CA ALA A 25 2.39 -0.12 24.98
C ALA A 25 2.18 1.39 25.19
N TYR A 26 1.24 2.01 24.49
CA TYR A 26 0.59 3.26 24.92
C TYR A 26 -0.92 3.24 24.60
N LEU A 27 -1.66 3.86 25.53
CA LEU A 27 -3.09 3.72 25.86
C LEU A 27 -4.11 3.99 24.73
N PRO A 28 -5.31 3.36 24.77
CA PRO A 28 -6.40 3.63 23.84
C PRO A 28 -7.23 4.83 24.30
N HIS A 29 -7.26 5.89 23.50
CA HIS A 29 -8.34 6.88 23.55
C HIS A 29 -9.22 6.72 22.31
N HIS A 30 -10.15 5.77 22.38
CA HIS A 30 -11.34 5.73 21.53
C HIS A 30 -12.52 6.21 22.39
N PRO A 31 -13.33 7.18 21.96
CA PRO A 31 -14.63 7.41 22.58
C PRO A 31 -15.50 6.16 22.32
N ARG A 32 -15.96 5.51 23.39
CA ARG A 32 -16.82 4.32 23.32
C ARG A 32 -18.16 4.69 22.69
N GLY A 33 -18.38 4.22 21.46
CA GLY A 33 -19.71 4.11 20.87
C GLY A 33 -20.50 3.01 21.58
N THR A 34 -21.78 3.25 21.76
CA THR A 34 -22.77 2.47 22.50
C THR A 34 -22.78 0.97 22.23
N ALA A 35 -22.80 0.19 23.31
CA ALA A 35 -23.00 -1.25 23.30
C ALA A 35 -24.38 -1.62 22.74
N LEU A 36 -24.40 -2.47 21.71
CA LEU A 36 -25.54 -3.33 21.41
C LEU A 36 -25.22 -4.72 21.92
N ALA A 37 -25.92 -5.13 22.97
CA ALA A 37 -25.90 -6.47 23.51
C ALA A 37 -26.56 -7.45 22.51
N SER A 38 -25.83 -8.46 22.08
CA SER A 38 -26.42 -9.70 21.57
C SER A 38 -26.30 -10.77 22.65
N SER A 39 -27.43 -11.08 23.25
CA SER A 39 -27.65 -12.23 24.10
C SER A 39 -27.72 -13.50 23.25
N SER A 40 -26.87 -14.48 23.51
CA SER A 40 -27.23 -15.90 23.69
C SER A 40 -26.00 -16.77 23.43
N TYR A 41 -25.46 -17.35 24.50
CA TYR A 41 -25.13 -18.77 24.64
C TYR A 41 -24.49 -18.91 26.02
N ALA A 42 -25.33 -19.17 27.01
CA ALA A 42 -24.90 -19.60 28.33
C ALA A 42 -25.15 -21.10 28.45
N GLN A 43 -24.30 -21.71 29.28
CA GLN A 43 -24.43 -23.01 29.92
C GLN A 43 -23.78 -24.18 29.17
N LEU A 44 -22.64 -24.63 29.68
CA LEU A 44 -22.56 -25.84 30.50
C LEU A 44 -21.15 -25.91 31.15
N LYS A 45 -21.10 -26.06 32.48
CA LYS A 45 -19.91 -26.50 33.22
C LYS A 45 -20.28 -27.72 34.10
N PRO A 46 -19.29 -28.56 34.47
CA PRO A 46 -19.42 -30.00 34.69
C PRO A 46 -19.45 -30.38 36.18
N PRO A 47 -19.43 -31.68 36.55
CA PRO A 47 -19.00 -32.06 37.90
C PRO A 47 -17.88 -33.12 37.95
N GLY A 48 -16.94 -32.88 38.88
CA GLY A 48 -16.34 -33.90 39.75
C GLY A 48 -14.91 -34.38 39.44
N MET A 49 -13.92 -34.01 40.27
CA MET A 49 -13.37 -34.87 41.34
C MET A 49 -12.22 -34.15 42.11
N GLN A 50 -12.15 -34.35 43.43
CA GLN A 50 -11.20 -33.76 44.39
C GLN A 50 -9.90 -34.58 44.54
N THR A 51 -8.76 -33.93 44.78
CA THR A 51 -7.82 -33.98 45.95
C THR A 51 -6.38 -33.97 45.35
N ASN A 52 -5.29 -33.46 45.92
CA ASN A 52 -4.82 -33.23 47.28
C ASN A 52 -3.75 -32.11 47.30
N ALA A 53 -3.50 -31.54 48.48
CA ALA A 53 -2.55 -30.47 48.74
C ALA A 53 -1.06 -30.89 48.68
N GLY A 54 -0.20 -29.96 48.25
CA GLY A 54 1.26 -30.02 48.38
C GLY A 54 1.88 -28.65 48.12
N LEU A 55 2.39 -28.01 49.16
CA LEU A 55 3.10 -26.72 49.14
C LEU A 55 4.44 -26.86 48.40
N SER A 56 4.70 -25.99 47.42
CA SER A 56 6.06 -25.60 47.02
C SER A 56 6.01 -24.34 46.14
N THR A 57 6.92 -23.43 46.43
CA THR A 57 7.06 -22.06 45.95
C THR A 57 7.57 -21.96 44.51
N SER A 58 6.80 -21.31 43.63
CA SER A 58 7.31 -20.59 42.44
C SER A 58 6.14 -19.83 41.81
N GLY A 59 6.29 -18.50 41.65
CA GLY A 59 5.23 -17.61 41.17
C GLY A 59 4.70 -18.00 39.79
N PRO A 60 3.40 -17.77 39.49
CA PRO A 60 2.86 -18.08 38.18
C PRO A 60 3.39 -17.06 37.18
N ALA A 61 4.09 -17.59 36.18
CA ALA A 61 4.26 -16.96 34.89
C ALA A 61 2.88 -16.49 34.39
N ALA A 62 2.70 -15.17 34.33
CA ALA A 62 1.59 -14.59 33.60
C ALA A 62 1.82 -14.95 32.13
N ALA A 63 0.98 -15.84 31.60
CA ALA A 63 0.85 -16.04 30.17
C ALA A 63 0.44 -14.68 29.57
N LEU A 64 1.42 -13.98 29.01
CA LEU A 64 1.20 -12.74 28.28
C LEU A 64 0.54 -13.13 26.96
N GLN A 65 -0.77 -12.94 26.92
CA GLN A 65 -1.58 -12.99 25.73
C GLN A 65 -1.03 -11.91 24.78
N GLU A 66 -0.46 -12.33 23.64
CA GLU A 66 -0.01 -11.43 22.59
C GLU A 66 -1.14 -10.46 22.22
N ASP A 67 -0.89 -9.17 22.38
CA ASP A 67 -1.77 -8.15 21.86
C ASP A 67 -1.66 -8.11 20.33
N ARG A 68 -2.66 -8.71 19.66
CA ARG A 68 -2.86 -8.79 18.20
C ARG A 68 -3.53 -7.54 17.62
N THR A 69 -3.56 -6.40 18.33
CA THR A 69 -4.38 -5.22 17.96
C THR A 69 -4.10 -4.60 16.59
N GLY A 70 -2.98 -4.89 15.93
CA GLY A 70 -2.76 -4.50 14.52
C GLY A 70 -2.65 -2.99 14.27
N VAL A 71 -2.75 -2.14 15.29
CA VAL A 71 -2.75 -0.68 15.16
C VAL A 71 -1.34 -0.16 14.87
N TRP A 72 -1.11 0.26 13.62
CA TRP A 72 0.12 0.93 13.23
C TRP A 72 -0.06 2.45 13.20
N ASN A 73 0.59 3.13 14.14
CA ASN A 73 0.62 4.60 14.24
C ASN A 73 2.03 5.19 14.04
N GLY A 74 3.01 4.36 13.67
CA GLY A 74 4.42 4.74 13.51
C GLY A 74 4.82 5.13 12.08
N PRO A 75 6.03 5.70 11.89
CA PRO A 75 6.65 5.87 10.58
C PRO A 75 7.02 4.50 10.00
N ALA A 76 6.74 4.24 8.72
CA ALA A 76 6.98 2.97 8.04
C ALA A 76 8.27 2.27 8.51
N PRO A 77 8.25 0.94 8.77
CA PRO A 77 9.47 0.22 9.12
C PRO A 77 10.50 0.46 8.03
N VAL A 78 11.67 0.95 8.43
CA VAL A 78 12.82 1.07 7.53
C VAL A 78 13.06 -0.30 6.91
N GLY A 79 13.23 -0.32 5.58
CA GLY A 79 13.13 -1.51 4.73
C GLY A 79 13.82 -2.76 5.26
N SER A 80 13.34 -3.91 4.81
CA SER A 80 13.78 -5.27 5.14
C SER A 80 15.23 -5.58 4.71
N THR A 81 16.18 -4.77 5.16
CA THR A 81 17.60 -5.07 5.17
C THR A 81 18.00 -5.11 6.63
N GLY A 82 18.35 -6.29 7.13
CA GLY A 82 18.84 -6.49 8.50
C GLY A 82 20.15 -5.77 8.77
N ARG A 83 20.11 -4.45 8.90
CA ARG A 83 21.13 -3.63 9.53
C ARG A 83 20.45 -2.67 10.48
N THR A 84 20.59 -3.00 11.75
CA THR A 84 20.33 -2.11 12.89
C THR A 84 21.11 -0.81 12.72
N GLN A 85 20.44 0.29 12.43
CA GLN A 85 20.84 1.58 13.01
C GLN A 85 20.15 1.67 14.36
N ASN A 86 20.72 0.99 15.35
CA ASN A 86 20.32 1.16 16.74
C ASN A 86 20.85 2.50 17.27
N ASP A 87 20.05 3.10 18.14
CA ASP A 87 20.42 4.08 19.18
C ASP A 87 20.47 5.59 18.87
N ALA A 88 19.75 6.09 17.84
CA ALA A 88 19.62 7.54 17.62
C ALA A 88 18.20 8.09 17.38
N MET A 89 17.12 7.31 17.52
CA MET A 89 15.76 7.75 17.16
C MET A 89 14.89 8.26 18.33
N THR A 90 15.49 8.66 19.45
CA THR A 90 14.80 9.44 20.50
C THR A 90 15.04 10.95 20.39
N ALA A 91 15.83 11.42 19.41
CA ALA A 91 16.08 12.84 19.18
C ALA A 91 16.33 13.15 17.69
N ALA A 92 15.27 13.25 16.89
CA ALA A 92 15.33 13.98 15.61
C ALA A 92 13.92 14.46 15.23
N THR A 93 13.53 15.63 15.73
CA THR A 93 12.35 16.36 15.24
C THR A 93 12.65 17.22 14.01
N ASP A 94 13.89 17.22 13.49
CA ASP A 94 14.35 18.21 12.51
C ASP A 94 15.25 17.65 11.38
N ALA A 95 15.29 16.32 11.17
CA ALA A 95 16.00 15.75 10.02
C ALA A 95 15.12 15.79 8.75
N PRO A 96 15.66 16.15 7.57
CA PRO A 96 14.91 16.11 6.31
C PRO A 96 14.34 14.71 6.09
N GLN A 97 13.05 14.65 5.76
CA GLN A 97 12.41 13.38 5.48
C GLN A 97 12.90 12.83 4.13
N SER A 98 13.26 11.54 4.07
CA SER A 98 13.61 10.89 2.79
C SER A 98 12.49 11.08 1.75
N GLU A 99 12.86 11.43 0.53
CA GLU A 99 11.91 11.65 -0.58
C GLU A 99 11.35 10.34 -1.15
N TYR A 100 11.94 9.21 -0.77
CA TYR A 100 11.60 7.87 -1.26
C TYR A 100 11.65 6.84 -0.12
N LEU A 101 11.00 5.71 -0.36
CA LEU A 101 11.16 4.48 0.41
C LEU A 101 11.93 3.43 -0.39
N LEU A 102 12.49 2.45 0.31
CA LEU A 102 13.15 1.32 -0.32
C LEU A 102 12.19 0.12 -0.42
N LEU A 103 12.01 -0.36 -1.65
CA LEU A 103 11.37 -1.65 -1.90
C LEU A 103 12.28 -2.78 -1.43
N ARG A 104 11.75 -4.00 -1.32
CA ARG A 104 12.53 -5.21 -0.95
C ARG A 104 13.73 -5.44 -1.90
N SER A 105 13.59 -5.01 -3.15
CA SER A 105 14.65 -5.04 -4.17
C SER A 105 15.78 -4.01 -3.95
N GLY A 106 15.61 -3.07 -3.03
CA GLY A 106 16.47 -1.89 -2.88
C GLY A 106 16.13 -0.75 -3.86
N ALA A 107 15.16 -0.93 -4.76
CA ALA A 107 14.69 0.13 -5.63
C ALA A 107 14.01 1.26 -4.83
N LYS A 108 14.18 2.49 -5.31
CA LYS A 108 13.62 3.69 -4.68
C LYS A 108 12.22 3.95 -5.23
N LEU A 109 11.20 3.92 -4.38
CA LEU A 109 9.85 4.36 -4.70
C LEU A 109 9.65 5.78 -4.14
N PRO A 110 9.48 6.81 -4.98
CA PRO A 110 9.20 8.17 -4.51
C PRO A 110 7.95 8.22 -3.62
N LEU A 111 8.00 8.99 -2.54
CA LEU A 111 6.87 9.16 -1.61
C LEU A 111 5.77 10.06 -2.19
N VAL A 112 6.06 10.83 -3.24
CA VAL A 112 5.07 11.66 -3.93
C VAL A 112 5.12 11.34 -5.42
N GLY A 113 4.02 10.80 -5.92
CA GLY A 113 3.80 10.52 -7.33
C GLY A 113 2.63 11.32 -7.91
N PHE A 114 2.50 11.27 -9.23
CA PHE A 114 1.47 11.95 -9.98
C PHE A 114 0.40 10.94 -10.41
N GLY A 115 -0.79 11.02 -9.82
CA GLY A 115 -1.92 10.19 -10.22
C GLY A 115 -2.56 10.68 -11.51
N THR A 116 -2.91 9.77 -12.42
CA THR A 116 -3.36 10.14 -13.78
C THR A 116 -4.83 9.85 -14.07
N TYR A 117 -5.62 9.35 -13.10
CA TYR A 117 -7.05 9.09 -13.33
C TYR A 117 -7.80 10.36 -13.76
N LYS A 118 -8.44 10.29 -14.93
CA LYS A 118 -9.17 11.38 -15.63
C LYS A 118 -8.30 12.54 -16.11
N VAL A 119 -6.98 12.40 -16.16
CA VAL A 119 -6.12 13.37 -16.86
C VAL A 119 -6.34 13.22 -18.35
N ASP A 120 -6.68 14.32 -19.03
CA ASP A 120 -7.06 14.34 -20.45
C ASP A 120 -6.09 15.14 -21.33
N ASN A 121 -4.97 15.61 -20.76
CA ASN A 121 -3.97 16.42 -21.47
C ASN A 121 -2.55 16.06 -21.02
N ALA A 122 -1.63 16.04 -22.00
CA ALA A 122 -0.22 15.75 -21.78
C ALA A 122 0.52 16.85 -20.99
N ASP A 123 0.04 18.11 -21.04
CA ASP A 123 0.69 19.25 -20.37
C ASP A 123 0.69 19.13 -18.84
N SER A 124 -0.32 18.50 -18.27
CA SER A 124 -0.36 18.21 -16.84
C SER A 124 0.78 17.28 -16.41
N VAL A 125 1.12 16.30 -17.25
CA VAL A 125 2.23 15.36 -17.01
C VAL A 125 3.58 16.07 -17.20
N ARG A 126 3.73 16.88 -18.26
CA ARG A 126 4.93 17.71 -18.47
C ARG A 126 5.17 18.64 -17.28
N CYS A 127 4.11 19.29 -16.80
CA CYS A 127 4.17 20.14 -15.62
C CYS A 127 4.60 19.36 -14.38
N ALA A 128 4.04 18.16 -14.14
CA ALA A 128 4.46 17.33 -13.01
C ALA A 128 5.97 16.97 -13.09
N ILE A 129 6.46 16.53 -14.25
CA ILE A 129 7.89 16.20 -14.41
C ILE A 129 8.77 17.43 -14.18
N ALA A 130 8.37 18.59 -14.70
CA ALA A 130 9.09 19.87 -14.52
C ALA A 130 9.11 20.34 -13.06
N GLU A 131 8.06 20.05 -12.29
CA GLU A 131 7.97 20.35 -10.85
C GLU A 131 8.68 19.31 -9.97
N GLY A 132 9.35 18.31 -10.56
CA GLY A 132 10.19 17.35 -9.85
C GLY A 132 9.55 16.00 -9.56
N TYR A 133 8.33 15.73 -10.05
CA TYR A 133 7.75 14.40 -9.90
C TYR A 133 8.59 13.37 -10.65
N ARG A 134 8.84 12.22 -10.00
CA ARG A 134 9.54 11.08 -10.58
C ARG A 134 8.78 9.76 -10.42
N HIS A 135 7.55 9.79 -9.89
CA HIS A 135 6.64 8.65 -9.90
C HIS A 135 5.37 9.03 -10.66
N ILE A 136 5.03 8.28 -11.70
CA ILE A 136 3.81 8.48 -12.50
C ILE A 136 2.92 7.23 -12.34
N ASP A 137 1.71 7.42 -11.80
CA ASP A 137 0.76 6.33 -11.57
C ASP A 137 -0.34 6.32 -12.63
N CYS A 138 -0.34 5.25 -13.44
CA CYS A 138 -1.24 4.99 -14.56
C CYS A 138 -2.06 3.72 -14.33
N ALA A 139 -2.97 3.41 -15.25
CA ALA A 139 -3.65 2.13 -15.34
C ALA A 139 -4.26 1.97 -16.73
N ALA A 140 -4.26 0.75 -17.27
CA ALA A 140 -4.92 0.44 -18.55
C ALA A 140 -6.39 0.88 -18.57
N PHE A 141 -7.10 0.68 -17.46
CA PHE A 141 -8.52 1.05 -17.32
C PHE A 141 -8.80 2.55 -17.47
N TYR A 142 -7.83 3.42 -17.20
CA TYR A 142 -8.07 4.87 -17.27
C TYR A 142 -8.26 5.36 -18.71
N GLY A 143 -7.85 4.57 -19.70
CA GLY A 143 -8.06 4.85 -21.12
C GLY A 143 -7.28 6.07 -21.63
N ASN A 144 -6.25 6.51 -20.91
CA ASN A 144 -5.49 7.72 -21.21
C ASN A 144 -3.97 7.50 -21.25
N GLU A 145 -3.49 6.24 -21.24
CA GLU A 145 -2.06 5.93 -21.20
C GLU A 145 -1.28 6.52 -22.39
N GLU A 146 -1.90 6.62 -23.58
CA GLU A 146 -1.33 7.31 -24.75
C GLU A 146 -1.06 8.80 -24.46
N THR A 147 -2.05 9.51 -23.91
CA THR A 147 -1.91 10.91 -23.51
C THR A 147 -0.87 11.11 -22.41
N ILE A 148 -0.74 10.14 -21.48
CA ILE A 148 0.31 10.20 -20.46
C ILE A 148 1.69 9.96 -21.10
N GLY A 149 1.79 9.01 -22.03
CA GLY A 149 2.99 8.75 -22.82
C GLY A 149 3.47 9.98 -23.58
N GLU A 150 2.58 10.69 -24.26
CA GLU A 150 2.87 11.98 -24.92
C GLU A 150 3.46 13.02 -23.96
N GLY A 151 3.01 13.05 -22.71
CA GLY A 151 3.50 13.95 -21.68
C GLY A 151 4.87 13.58 -21.12
N MET A 152 5.26 12.30 -21.20
CA MET A 152 6.57 11.80 -20.78
C MET A 152 7.60 11.75 -21.93
N ALA A 153 7.13 11.79 -23.19
CA ALA A 153 7.91 11.48 -24.37
C ALA A 153 9.23 12.26 -24.45
N ASP A 154 9.21 13.59 -24.29
CA ASP A 154 10.42 14.40 -24.38
C ASP A 154 11.46 14.03 -23.32
N PHE A 155 11.01 13.76 -22.09
CA PHE A 155 11.87 13.38 -20.98
C PHE A 155 12.51 12.00 -21.22
N ILE A 156 11.72 11.04 -21.69
CA ILE A 156 12.20 9.69 -22.05
C ILE A 156 13.16 9.75 -23.24
N ASN A 157 12.84 10.50 -24.30
CA ASN A 157 13.65 10.63 -25.50
C ASN A 157 15.00 11.33 -25.25
N GLN A 158 15.11 12.10 -24.17
CA GLN A 158 16.37 12.68 -23.69
C GLN A 158 17.24 11.68 -22.90
N GLY A 159 16.80 10.43 -22.75
CA GLY A 159 17.53 9.36 -22.04
C GLY A 159 17.20 9.25 -20.55
N HIS A 160 16.18 9.97 -20.05
CA HIS A 160 15.83 10.01 -18.63
C HIS A 160 14.75 9.00 -18.22
N ARG A 161 14.53 7.92 -18.99
CA ARG A 161 13.56 6.88 -18.62
C ARG A 161 13.82 6.30 -17.23
N SER A 162 15.09 6.01 -16.89
CA SER A 162 15.45 5.44 -15.58
C SER A 162 15.25 6.38 -14.40
N ASP A 163 15.05 7.67 -14.66
CA ASP A 163 14.76 8.65 -13.60
C ASP A 163 13.28 8.64 -13.22
N LEU A 164 12.41 8.06 -14.06
CA LEU A 164 10.98 7.87 -13.76
C LEU A 164 10.72 6.49 -13.17
N PHE A 165 9.84 6.45 -12.17
CA PHE A 165 9.17 5.27 -11.65
C PHE A 165 7.75 5.25 -12.24
N ILE A 166 7.51 4.37 -13.22
CA ILE A 166 6.22 4.30 -13.92
C ILE A 166 5.43 3.10 -13.40
N THR A 167 4.23 3.37 -12.89
CA THR A 167 3.27 2.35 -12.45
C THR A 167 2.12 2.23 -13.45
N SER A 168 1.74 0.99 -13.81
CA SER A 168 0.46 0.71 -14.47
C SER A 168 -0.23 -0.49 -13.82
N LYS A 169 -1.43 -0.85 -14.29
CA LYS A 169 -2.31 -1.84 -13.66
C LYS A 169 -3.01 -2.71 -14.68
N VAL A 170 -2.99 -4.02 -14.45
CA VAL A 170 -3.79 -5.02 -15.19
C VAL A 170 -5.25 -4.89 -14.74
N TRP A 171 -6.16 -4.65 -15.69
CA TRP A 171 -7.59 -4.55 -15.40
C TRP A 171 -8.26 -5.92 -15.23
N ASN A 172 -9.44 -5.92 -14.64
CA ASN A 172 -10.18 -7.10 -14.20
C ASN A 172 -10.49 -8.09 -15.33
N ASP A 173 -10.68 -7.58 -16.56
CA ASP A 173 -10.98 -8.38 -17.75
C ASP A 173 -9.75 -9.06 -18.37
N ALA A 174 -8.55 -8.73 -17.89
CA ALA A 174 -7.28 -9.28 -18.35
C ALA A 174 -6.65 -10.26 -17.35
N HIS A 175 -7.39 -10.73 -16.34
CA HIS A 175 -6.87 -11.65 -15.32
C HIS A 175 -6.60 -13.07 -15.82
N ARG A 176 -7.23 -13.52 -16.92
CA ARG A 176 -6.88 -14.82 -17.51
C ARG A 176 -5.39 -14.82 -17.89
N PRO A 177 -4.59 -15.84 -17.49
CA PRO A 177 -3.13 -15.83 -17.68
C PRO A 177 -2.67 -15.44 -19.10
N LYS A 178 -3.36 -15.96 -20.12
CA LYS A 178 -3.08 -15.67 -21.54
C LYS A 178 -3.27 -14.20 -21.97
N LEU A 179 -3.94 -13.38 -21.17
CA LEU A 179 -4.25 -11.97 -21.46
C LEU A 179 -3.33 -11.01 -20.71
N VAL A 180 -2.72 -11.44 -19.59
CA VAL A 180 -1.88 -10.60 -18.73
C VAL A 180 -0.73 -9.95 -19.50
N ARG A 181 0.01 -10.73 -20.30
CA ARG A 181 1.11 -10.22 -21.13
C ARG A 181 0.63 -9.18 -22.14
N ALA A 182 -0.43 -9.48 -22.88
CA ALA A 182 -0.97 -8.57 -23.88
C ALA A 182 -1.46 -7.25 -23.27
N SER A 183 -2.03 -7.29 -22.05
CA SER A 183 -2.38 -6.09 -21.29
C SER A 183 -1.15 -5.25 -20.94
N CYS A 184 -0.09 -5.88 -20.43
CA CYS A 184 1.14 -5.18 -20.05
C CYS A 184 1.86 -4.57 -21.25
N GLU A 185 2.01 -5.32 -22.35
CA GLU A 185 2.67 -4.85 -23.58
C GLU A 185 1.91 -3.67 -24.21
N ARG A 186 0.57 -3.67 -24.11
CA ARG A 186 -0.25 -2.53 -24.52
C ARG A 186 0.04 -1.29 -23.68
N SER A 187 0.04 -1.40 -22.35
CA SER A 187 0.38 -0.27 -21.48
C SER A 187 1.79 0.27 -21.74
N ILE A 188 2.79 -0.61 -21.93
CA ILE A 188 4.16 -0.21 -22.28
C ILE A 188 4.18 0.58 -23.60
N LYS A 189 3.48 0.08 -24.62
CA LYS A 189 3.36 0.72 -25.93
C LYS A 189 2.68 2.09 -25.82
N ASP A 190 1.52 2.16 -25.18
CA ASP A 190 0.72 3.38 -25.10
C ASP A 190 1.45 4.44 -24.26
N LEU A 191 2.13 4.05 -23.18
CA LEU A 191 2.98 4.95 -22.38
C LEU A 191 4.29 5.35 -23.10
N GLY A 192 4.62 4.75 -24.24
CA GLY A 192 5.84 5.05 -25.00
C GLY A 192 7.13 4.76 -24.24
N CYS A 193 7.17 3.69 -23.45
CA CYS A 193 8.33 3.32 -22.64
C CYS A 193 8.83 1.89 -22.94
N GLU A 194 9.97 1.50 -22.36
CA GLU A 194 10.59 0.18 -22.61
C GLU A 194 10.19 -0.90 -21.58
N TYR A 195 9.83 -0.48 -20.37
CA TYR A 195 9.45 -1.33 -19.25
C TYR A 195 8.58 -0.55 -18.26
N LEU A 196 7.90 -1.24 -17.36
CA LEU A 196 7.23 -0.65 -16.19
C LEU A 196 8.05 -0.89 -14.92
N ASP A 197 8.13 0.09 -14.03
CA ASP A 197 8.78 -0.07 -12.73
C ASP A 197 7.91 -0.90 -11.79
N LEU A 198 6.59 -0.70 -11.84
CA LEU A 198 5.62 -1.41 -11.03
C LEU A 198 4.37 -1.75 -11.85
N LEU A 199 4.00 -3.03 -11.89
CA LEU A 199 2.71 -3.47 -12.42
C LEU A 199 1.83 -3.97 -11.27
N LEU A 200 0.62 -3.44 -11.18
CA LEU A 200 -0.35 -3.83 -10.15
C LEU A 200 -1.48 -4.69 -10.73
N MET A 201 -1.97 -5.67 -9.97
CA MET A 201 -3.32 -6.20 -10.18
C MET A 201 -4.31 -5.15 -9.68
N HIS A 202 -5.15 -4.59 -10.56
CA HIS A 202 -5.94 -3.39 -10.22
C HIS A 202 -7.03 -3.68 -9.15
N TRP A 203 -7.66 -4.84 -9.21
CA TRP A 203 -8.58 -5.34 -8.19
C TRP A 203 -8.38 -6.83 -7.96
N PRO A 204 -8.75 -7.38 -6.80
CA PRO A 204 -8.78 -8.83 -6.56
C PRO A 204 -10.01 -9.51 -7.20
N GLU A 205 -10.42 -9.07 -8.40
CA GLU A 205 -11.64 -9.54 -9.08
C GLU A 205 -11.38 -9.78 -10.56
N ALA A 206 -11.58 -11.02 -11.00
CA ALA A 206 -11.51 -11.37 -12.40
C ALA A 206 -12.88 -11.21 -13.07
N TRP A 207 -12.90 -10.62 -14.25
CA TRP A 207 -14.08 -10.51 -15.10
C TRP A 207 -13.89 -11.26 -16.41
N GLU A 208 -15.00 -11.72 -17.00
CA GLU A 208 -14.98 -12.26 -18.34
C GLU A 208 -14.50 -11.16 -19.30
N PRO A 209 -13.61 -11.47 -20.25
CA PRO A 209 -13.13 -10.48 -21.23
C PRO A 209 -14.29 -9.80 -21.95
N GLU A 210 -14.19 -8.47 -22.13
CA GLU A 210 -15.16 -7.67 -22.89
C GLU A 210 -16.60 -7.71 -22.33
N SER A 211 -16.78 -8.00 -21.04
CA SER A 211 -18.10 -8.14 -20.41
C SER A 211 -18.75 -6.85 -19.92
N GLY A 212 -18.12 -5.69 -20.14
CA GLY A 212 -18.67 -4.37 -19.81
C GLY A 212 -18.32 -3.86 -18.41
N MET A 213 -19.11 -2.91 -17.91
CA MET A 213 -18.92 -2.21 -16.63
C MET A 213 -20.26 -2.07 -15.89
N PRO A 214 -20.44 -2.71 -14.71
CA PRO A 214 -19.53 -3.70 -14.12
C PRO A 214 -19.40 -4.93 -15.03
N GLY A 215 -18.21 -5.52 -15.07
CA GLY A 215 -17.99 -6.75 -15.82
C GLY A 215 -18.64 -7.96 -15.14
N LYS A 216 -18.83 -9.02 -15.92
CA LYS A 216 -19.35 -10.30 -15.41
C LYS A 216 -18.21 -11.04 -14.69
N PRO A 217 -18.39 -11.47 -13.42
CA PRO A 217 -17.36 -12.22 -12.71
C PRO A 217 -16.90 -13.47 -13.47
N ASP A 218 -15.58 -13.65 -13.57
CA ASP A 218 -14.96 -14.86 -14.10
C ASP A 218 -14.53 -15.77 -12.96
N HIS A 219 -15.22 -16.89 -12.80
CA HIS A 219 -14.94 -17.88 -11.77
C HIS A 219 -13.98 -18.98 -12.24
N THR A 220 -13.42 -18.86 -13.44
CA THR A 220 -12.50 -19.86 -14.03
C THR A 220 -11.03 -19.57 -13.78
N VAL A 221 -10.71 -18.40 -13.24
CA VAL A 221 -9.34 -17.96 -12.94
C VAL A 221 -9.21 -17.53 -11.48
N THR A 222 -8.14 -17.97 -10.86
CA THR A 222 -7.77 -17.60 -9.48
C THR A 222 -6.78 -16.44 -9.47
N ILE A 223 -6.70 -15.72 -8.35
CA ILE A 223 -5.68 -14.67 -8.13
C ILE A 223 -4.26 -15.22 -8.33
N GLN A 224 -3.99 -16.45 -7.87
CA GLN A 224 -2.68 -17.08 -8.02
C GLN A 224 -2.32 -17.30 -9.50
N GLN A 225 -3.24 -17.81 -10.32
CA GLN A 225 -2.98 -18.01 -11.75
C GLN A 225 -2.69 -16.68 -12.47
N THR A 226 -3.43 -15.62 -12.13
CA THR A 226 -3.13 -14.27 -12.63
C THR A 226 -1.74 -13.82 -12.17
N TRP A 227 -1.42 -14.03 -10.89
CA TRP A 227 -0.14 -13.63 -10.32
C TRP A 227 1.04 -14.35 -10.97
N GLU A 228 0.97 -15.67 -11.15
CA GLU A 228 2.00 -16.47 -11.84
C GLU A 228 2.28 -15.90 -13.24
N ALA A 229 1.25 -15.53 -14.00
CA ALA A 229 1.40 -14.88 -15.30
C ALA A 229 2.03 -13.47 -15.20
N MET A 230 1.78 -12.74 -14.12
CA MET A 230 2.46 -11.45 -13.85
C MET A 230 3.94 -11.67 -13.50
N GLU A 231 4.31 -12.74 -12.80
CA GLU A 231 5.71 -13.05 -12.49
C GLU A 231 6.54 -13.31 -13.75
N GLU A 232 5.97 -13.93 -14.78
CA GLU A 232 6.62 -14.11 -16.09
C GLU A 232 6.98 -12.78 -16.77
N LEU A 233 6.26 -11.70 -16.47
CA LEU A 233 6.57 -10.35 -16.98
C LEU A 233 7.84 -9.78 -16.34
N VAL A 234 8.12 -10.16 -15.08
CA VAL A 234 9.39 -9.82 -14.42
C VAL A 234 10.51 -10.65 -15.02
N ASP A 235 10.30 -11.96 -15.20
CA ASP A 235 11.31 -12.85 -15.77
C ASP A 235 11.70 -12.43 -17.20
N SER A 236 10.76 -11.88 -17.97
CA SER A 236 11.02 -11.34 -19.32
C SER A 236 11.53 -9.90 -19.36
N GLY A 237 11.64 -9.22 -18.21
CA GLY A 237 12.18 -7.87 -18.10
C GLY A 237 11.23 -6.73 -18.50
N LEU A 238 9.98 -7.03 -18.85
CA LEU A 238 8.95 -6.03 -19.16
C LEU A 238 8.53 -5.23 -17.91
N VAL A 239 8.66 -5.84 -16.74
CA VAL A 239 8.28 -5.24 -15.46
C VAL A 239 9.40 -5.43 -14.44
N ARG A 240 9.68 -4.42 -13.60
CA ARG A 240 10.69 -4.53 -12.52
C ARG A 240 10.09 -5.10 -11.24
N HIS A 241 8.92 -4.62 -10.84
CA HIS A 241 8.27 -5.00 -9.59
C HIS A 241 6.77 -5.27 -9.77
N LEU A 242 6.23 -6.13 -8.93
CA LEU A 242 4.81 -6.46 -8.90
C LEU A 242 4.18 -5.99 -7.61
N GLY A 243 2.92 -5.60 -7.69
CA GLY A 243 2.11 -5.31 -6.52
C GLY A 243 0.64 -5.59 -6.80
N VAL A 244 -0.18 -5.21 -5.85
CA VAL A 244 -1.63 -5.35 -5.92
C VAL A 244 -2.29 -4.01 -5.61
N SER A 245 -3.59 -3.90 -5.89
CA SER A 245 -4.41 -2.75 -5.56
C SER A 245 -5.76 -3.22 -5.06
N ASN A 246 -6.27 -2.55 -4.02
CA ASN A 246 -7.54 -2.88 -3.36
C ASN A 246 -7.58 -4.29 -2.74
N PHE A 247 -6.43 -4.83 -2.35
CA PHE A 247 -6.38 -6.12 -1.66
C PHE A 247 -6.58 -5.94 -0.16
N SER A 248 -7.33 -6.86 0.43
CA SER A 248 -7.52 -6.95 1.87
C SER A 248 -6.32 -7.56 2.59
N VAL A 249 -6.29 -7.45 3.92
CA VAL A 249 -5.30 -8.11 4.78
C VAL A 249 -5.21 -9.60 4.46
N LYS A 250 -6.36 -10.28 4.41
CA LYS A 250 -6.44 -11.71 4.14
C LYS A 250 -5.86 -12.04 2.76
N GLN A 251 -6.28 -11.32 1.73
CA GLN A 251 -5.81 -11.56 0.36
C GLN A 251 -4.30 -11.29 0.20
N VAL A 252 -3.76 -10.25 0.87
CA VAL A 252 -2.32 -10.00 0.89
C VAL A 252 -1.58 -11.15 1.57
N GLU A 253 -2.06 -11.62 2.72
CA GLU A 253 -1.43 -12.74 3.44
C GLU A 253 -1.44 -14.03 2.63
N GLU A 254 -2.58 -14.38 2.02
CA GLU A 254 -2.71 -15.58 1.21
C GLU A 254 -1.84 -15.50 -0.06
N LEU A 255 -1.79 -14.36 -0.74
CA LEU A 255 -0.89 -14.17 -1.89
C LEU A 255 0.58 -14.28 -1.49
N LEU A 256 0.94 -13.78 -0.31
CA LEU A 256 2.30 -13.90 0.22
C LEU A 256 2.67 -15.34 0.54
N GLU A 257 1.74 -16.28 0.67
CA GLU A 257 2.06 -17.70 0.87
C GLU A 257 2.43 -18.38 -0.45
N CYS A 258 1.70 -18.10 -1.54
CA CYS A 258 1.90 -18.78 -2.83
C CYS A 258 2.86 -18.07 -3.80
N ALA A 259 3.02 -16.75 -3.73
CA ALA A 259 3.82 -15.98 -4.68
C ALA A 259 5.32 -16.35 -4.65
N ARG A 260 5.95 -16.61 -5.79
CA ARG A 260 7.41 -16.73 -5.89
C ARG A 260 8.07 -15.35 -5.84
N ILE A 261 7.52 -14.38 -6.57
CA ILE A 261 7.88 -12.96 -6.51
C ILE A 261 6.83 -12.27 -5.64
N LYS A 262 7.21 -11.95 -4.39
CA LYS A 262 6.29 -11.33 -3.43
C LYS A 262 5.86 -9.93 -3.88
N PRO A 263 4.58 -9.53 -3.71
CA PRO A 263 4.14 -8.16 -3.99
C PRO A 263 4.96 -7.17 -3.15
N VAL A 264 5.42 -6.09 -3.78
CA VAL A 264 6.16 -5.03 -3.09
C VAL A 264 5.26 -3.91 -2.59
N ALA A 265 4.05 -3.81 -3.15
CA ALA A 265 3.09 -2.76 -2.81
C ALA A 265 1.64 -3.25 -2.83
N ASN A 266 0.80 -2.60 -2.01
CA ASN A 266 -0.66 -2.67 -2.07
C ASN A 266 -1.21 -1.25 -2.19
N GLN A 267 -1.69 -0.85 -3.37
CA GLN A 267 -2.26 0.48 -3.59
C GLN A 267 -3.71 0.52 -3.12
N VAL A 268 -4.05 1.42 -2.18
CA VAL A 268 -5.38 1.48 -1.54
C VAL A 268 -5.82 2.92 -1.30
N GLU A 269 -7.13 3.13 -1.12
CA GLU A 269 -7.67 4.44 -0.75
C GLU A 269 -7.16 4.80 0.64
N LEU A 270 -6.45 5.91 0.79
CA LEU A 270 -5.87 6.22 2.09
C LEU A 270 -5.72 7.73 2.29
N HIS A 271 -6.35 8.23 3.33
CA HIS A 271 -6.34 9.64 3.74
C HIS A 271 -6.80 9.76 5.20
N PRO A 272 -6.71 10.92 5.87
CA PRO A 272 -7.07 11.05 7.29
C PRO A 272 -8.47 10.53 7.65
N PHE A 273 -9.44 10.60 6.73
CA PHE A 273 -10.81 10.12 6.93
C PHE A 273 -11.01 8.62 6.75
N LEU A 274 -10.00 7.92 6.23
CA LEU A 274 -9.97 6.48 5.94
C LEU A 274 -8.53 5.97 6.13
N PRO A 275 -8.09 5.78 7.38
CA PRO A 275 -6.67 5.56 7.70
C PRO A 275 -6.20 4.12 7.58
N GLN A 276 -7.14 3.16 7.52
CA GLN A 276 -6.92 1.71 7.34
C GLN A 276 -5.71 1.18 8.14
N ARG A 277 -5.68 1.48 9.45
CA ARG A 277 -4.49 1.32 10.30
C ARG A 277 -4.02 -0.14 10.36
N LYS A 278 -4.95 -1.09 10.48
CA LYS A 278 -4.65 -2.53 10.50
C LYS A 278 -4.05 -2.98 9.17
N LEU A 279 -4.68 -2.67 8.03
CA LEU A 279 -4.16 -2.99 6.71
C LEU A 279 -2.75 -2.45 6.49
N VAL A 280 -2.54 -1.14 6.73
CA VAL A 280 -1.22 -0.50 6.58
C VAL A 280 -0.19 -1.17 7.49
N GLY A 281 -0.55 -1.46 8.74
CA GLY A 281 0.33 -2.13 9.69
C GLY A 281 0.71 -3.55 9.30
N VAL A 282 -0.24 -4.35 8.80
CA VAL A 282 0.02 -5.72 8.35
C VAL A 282 0.90 -5.71 7.11
N CYS A 283 0.54 -4.93 6.08
CA CYS A 283 1.32 -4.80 4.85
C CYS A 283 2.78 -4.41 5.19
N ALA A 284 2.97 -3.38 6.02
CA ALA A 284 4.29 -2.92 6.42
C ALA A 284 5.12 -4.01 7.11
N ARG A 285 4.54 -4.76 8.07
CA ARG A 285 5.24 -5.87 8.76
C ARG A 285 5.63 -7.01 7.82
N LYS A 286 4.90 -7.20 6.72
CA LYS A 286 5.17 -8.23 5.71
C LYS A 286 6.10 -7.73 4.59
N GLY A 287 6.53 -6.47 4.64
CA GLY A 287 7.38 -5.84 3.62
C GLY A 287 6.62 -5.52 2.33
N VAL A 288 5.32 -5.24 2.44
CA VAL A 288 4.44 -4.73 1.37
C VAL A 288 4.12 -3.28 1.69
N HIS A 289 4.49 -2.34 0.82
CA HIS A 289 4.25 -0.92 1.05
C HIS A 289 2.86 -0.50 0.59
N CYS A 290 2.07 0.14 1.46
CA CYS A 290 0.81 0.74 1.01
C CYS A 290 1.10 2.02 0.21
N ILE A 291 0.45 2.19 -0.95
CA ILE A 291 0.46 3.44 -1.74
C ILE A 291 -0.94 4.04 -1.66
N ALA A 292 -1.03 5.31 -1.26
CA ALA A 292 -2.30 6.01 -1.07
C ALA A 292 -2.82 6.58 -2.40
N PHE A 293 -3.83 5.92 -2.99
CA PHE A 293 -4.66 6.55 -4.01
C PHE A 293 -5.75 7.42 -3.36
N SER A 294 -6.28 8.36 -4.15
CA SER A 294 -7.23 9.37 -3.68
C SER A 294 -6.78 10.06 -2.38
N PRO A 295 -5.51 10.44 -2.20
CA PRO A 295 -5.01 10.92 -0.90
C PRO A 295 -5.65 12.26 -0.46
N LEU A 296 -6.38 12.91 -1.36
CA LEU A 296 -7.15 14.13 -1.14
C LEU A 296 -8.68 13.89 -1.11
N GLY A 297 -9.13 12.64 -0.92
CA GLY A 297 -10.55 12.31 -0.80
C GLY A 297 -11.31 12.24 -2.12
N HIS A 298 -10.66 11.82 -3.22
CA HIS A 298 -11.30 11.67 -4.53
C HIS A 298 -12.03 12.95 -5.04
N SER A 299 -11.42 14.12 -4.83
CA SER A 299 -12.02 15.43 -5.15
C SER A 299 -13.26 15.81 -4.34
N ASP A 300 -13.57 15.11 -3.24
CA ASP A 300 -14.62 15.51 -2.31
C ASP A 300 -14.23 16.85 -1.64
N PRO A 301 -14.99 17.94 -1.88
CA PRO A 301 -14.69 19.23 -1.27
C PRO A 301 -14.77 19.18 0.26
N GLY A 302 -15.55 18.26 0.84
CA GLY A 302 -15.67 18.07 2.28
C GLY A 302 -14.39 17.60 2.95
N VAL A 303 -13.46 16.99 2.21
CA VAL A 303 -12.14 16.60 2.74
C VAL A 303 -11.26 17.84 2.84
N ILE A 304 -11.03 18.56 1.74
CA ILE A 304 -10.09 19.70 1.73
C ILE A 304 -10.64 20.92 2.47
N ASN A 305 -11.96 21.07 2.55
CA ASN A 305 -12.60 22.17 3.27
C ASN A 305 -12.94 21.88 4.73
N ASN A 306 -12.56 20.71 5.25
CA ASN A 306 -12.80 20.35 6.64
C ASN A 306 -12.12 21.33 7.61
N ASP A 307 -12.84 21.71 8.68
CA ASP A 307 -12.39 22.74 9.61
C ASP A 307 -11.11 22.35 10.36
N VAL A 308 -10.95 21.08 10.76
CA VAL A 308 -9.73 20.60 11.42
C VAL A 308 -8.54 20.67 10.48
N LEU A 309 -8.72 20.30 9.20
CA LEU A 309 -7.66 20.41 8.20
C LEU A 309 -7.26 21.87 7.95
N LYS A 310 -8.24 22.78 7.86
CA LYS A 310 -8.00 24.23 7.70
C LYS A 310 -7.29 24.83 8.90
N GLU A 311 -7.71 24.48 10.12
CA GLU A 311 -7.10 24.93 11.36
C GLU A 311 -5.63 24.51 11.40
N VAL A 312 -5.34 23.22 11.17
CA VAL A 312 -3.96 22.71 11.13
C VAL A 312 -3.15 23.36 10.00
N ALA A 313 -3.74 23.56 8.83
CA ALA A 313 -3.09 24.21 7.70
C ALA A 313 -2.72 25.66 8.04
N GLN A 314 -3.61 26.41 8.69
CA GLN A 314 -3.36 27.77 9.14
C GLN A 314 -2.26 27.82 10.21
N GLU A 315 -2.31 26.95 11.22
CA GLU A 315 -1.28 26.85 12.28
C GLU A 315 0.12 26.60 11.70
N LEU A 316 0.21 25.84 10.61
CA LEU A 316 1.48 25.43 10.00
C LEU A 316 1.91 26.31 8.80
N GLY A 317 1.11 27.29 8.40
CA GLY A 317 1.35 28.09 7.20
C GLY A 317 1.38 27.27 5.91
N ARG A 318 0.56 26.22 5.83
CA ARG A 318 0.45 25.29 4.69
C ARG A 318 -0.95 25.32 4.09
N THR A 319 -1.14 24.65 2.96
CA THR A 319 -2.48 24.39 2.40
C THR A 319 -3.09 23.13 3.03
N SER A 320 -4.43 23.03 3.07
CA SER A 320 -5.13 21.81 3.50
C SER A 320 -4.70 20.58 2.70
N ALA A 321 -4.41 20.75 1.40
CA ALA A 321 -3.90 19.67 0.55
C ALA A 321 -2.52 19.20 1.02
N GLN A 322 -1.55 20.10 1.24
CA GLN A 322 -0.23 19.76 1.76
C GLN A 322 -0.31 19.06 3.13
N VAL A 323 -1.19 19.52 4.03
CA VAL A 323 -1.41 18.86 5.32
C VAL A 323 -1.96 17.44 5.16
N CYS A 324 -2.95 17.26 4.29
CA CYS A 324 -3.55 15.97 4.00
C CYS A 324 -2.54 14.98 3.38
N LEU A 325 -1.71 15.44 2.43
CA LEU A 325 -0.66 14.63 1.82
C LEU A 325 0.45 14.31 2.85
N LYS A 326 0.90 15.30 3.62
CA LYS A 326 1.96 15.13 4.61
C LYS A 326 1.60 14.10 5.68
N TRP A 327 0.32 13.97 6.02
CA TRP A 327 -0.14 12.97 6.97
C TRP A 327 0.24 11.54 6.53
N ASN A 328 0.12 11.19 5.24
CA ASN A 328 0.57 9.90 4.71
C ASN A 328 2.07 9.88 4.45
N VAL A 329 2.63 10.93 3.83
CA VAL A 329 4.06 11.00 3.52
C VAL A 329 4.89 10.78 4.79
N GLN A 330 4.57 11.47 5.90
CA GLN A 330 5.29 11.31 7.18
C GLN A 330 5.13 9.93 7.82
N ARG A 331 4.08 9.18 7.48
CA ARG A 331 3.91 7.78 7.88
C ARG A 331 4.73 6.82 7.00
N GLY A 332 5.45 7.34 6.00
CA GLY A 332 6.17 6.55 5.02
C GLY A 332 5.25 5.87 4.00
N VAL A 333 4.06 6.43 3.77
CA VAL A 333 3.12 5.95 2.76
C VAL A 333 3.21 6.87 1.54
N PRO A 334 3.63 6.36 0.37
CA PRO A 334 3.60 7.13 -0.87
C PRO A 334 2.20 7.63 -1.19
N VAL A 335 2.09 8.85 -1.70
CA VAL A 335 0.83 9.47 -2.14
C VAL A 335 0.87 9.76 -3.63
N ILE A 336 -0.25 9.57 -4.31
CA ILE A 336 -0.38 9.85 -5.76
C ILE A 336 -1.51 10.85 -6.03
N PRO A 337 -1.40 12.12 -5.57
CA PRO A 337 -2.39 13.13 -5.87
C PRO A 337 -2.50 13.38 -7.38
N ARG A 338 -3.72 13.60 -7.85
CA ARG A 338 -4.03 13.93 -9.25
C ARG A 338 -4.47 15.37 -9.38
N SER A 339 -3.90 16.11 -10.33
CA SER A 339 -4.39 17.44 -10.70
C SER A 339 -4.07 17.77 -12.15
N GLN A 340 -4.89 18.63 -12.76
CA GLN A 340 -4.63 19.26 -14.06
C GLN A 340 -4.41 20.78 -13.93
N ASN A 341 -4.45 21.32 -12.70
CA ASN A 341 -4.16 22.72 -12.44
C ASN A 341 -2.66 22.86 -12.09
N PRO A 342 -1.84 23.56 -12.90
CA PRO A 342 -0.40 23.68 -12.66
C PRO A 342 -0.03 24.17 -11.27
N LYS A 343 -0.83 25.07 -10.68
CA LYS A 343 -0.60 25.58 -9.32
C LYS A 343 -0.76 24.48 -8.27
N ASN A 344 -1.74 23.60 -8.45
CA ASN A 344 -1.97 22.48 -7.53
C ASN A 344 -0.91 21.39 -7.73
N ILE A 345 -0.50 21.12 -8.97
CA ILE A 345 0.58 20.16 -9.28
C ILE A 345 1.86 20.56 -8.53
N LYS A 346 2.27 21.83 -8.67
CA LYS A 346 3.39 22.42 -7.94
C LYS A 346 3.18 22.34 -6.42
N ALA A 347 2.06 22.88 -5.92
CA ALA A 347 1.82 22.97 -4.47
C ALA A 347 1.77 21.60 -3.76
N ASN A 348 1.38 20.53 -4.45
CA ASN A 348 1.32 19.19 -3.89
C ASN A 348 2.69 18.58 -3.58
N ILE A 349 3.76 19.00 -4.28
CA ILE A 349 5.13 18.50 -4.05
C ILE A 349 6.03 19.56 -3.40
N ASP A 350 5.75 20.84 -3.63
CA ASP A 350 6.58 21.96 -3.17
C ASP A 350 6.73 21.97 -1.65
N GLY A 351 7.98 21.84 -1.22
CA GLY A 351 8.41 21.83 0.17
C GLY A 351 7.78 20.74 1.04
N ILE A 352 7.15 19.69 0.49
CA ILE A 352 6.47 18.66 1.30
C ILE A 352 7.44 17.88 2.21
N PHE A 353 8.73 17.86 1.87
CA PHE A 353 9.79 17.22 2.66
C PHE A 353 10.50 18.18 3.64
N ASP A 354 10.26 19.49 3.53
CA ASP A 354 11.00 20.55 4.24
C ASP A 354 10.40 20.90 5.61
N TRP A 355 9.33 20.23 6.02
CA TRP A 355 8.68 20.45 7.31
C TRP A 355 8.17 19.16 7.90
N VAL A 356 7.87 19.19 9.19
CA VAL A 356 7.34 18.06 9.96
C VAL A 356 5.92 18.40 10.38
N LEU A 357 4.99 17.46 10.20
CA LEU A 357 3.66 17.52 10.79
C LEU A 357 3.78 17.22 12.29
N PRO A 358 3.59 18.20 13.19
CA PRO A 358 3.83 17.99 14.61
C PRO A 358 2.91 16.93 15.19
N ARG A 359 3.33 16.25 16.27
CA ARG A 359 2.53 15.20 16.92
C ARG A 359 1.13 15.67 17.31
N ALA A 360 0.98 16.89 17.81
CA ALA A 360 -0.31 17.46 18.16
C ALA A 360 -1.21 17.68 16.94
N ALA A 361 -0.67 18.24 15.84
CA ALA A 361 -1.39 18.39 14.59
C ALA A 361 -1.80 17.05 13.99
N LYS A 362 -0.89 16.06 13.97
CA LYS A 362 -1.20 14.70 13.54
C LYS A 362 -2.32 14.10 14.38
N ALA A 363 -2.28 14.25 15.71
CA ALA A 363 -3.33 13.75 16.59
C ALA A 363 -4.70 14.38 16.29
N LYS A 364 -4.75 15.69 15.96
CA LYS A 364 -5.98 16.34 15.47
C LYS A 364 -6.46 15.69 14.16
N LEU A 365 -5.58 15.44 13.19
CA LEU A 365 -5.95 14.80 11.93
C LEU A 365 -6.42 13.35 12.12
N ASP A 366 -5.85 12.62 13.08
CA ASP A 366 -6.23 11.24 13.37
C ASP A 366 -7.67 11.13 13.90
N THR A 367 -8.28 12.21 14.40
CA THR A 367 -9.70 12.24 14.80
C THR A 367 -10.66 12.38 13.62
N LEU A 368 -10.16 12.62 12.40
CA LEU A 368 -10.99 12.73 11.19
C LEU A 368 -11.44 11.38 10.64
N ASP A 369 -10.91 10.29 11.20
CA ASP A 369 -11.29 8.94 10.82
C ASP A 369 -12.81 8.76 10.91
N SER A 370 -13.41 8.57 9.73
CA SER A 370 -14.85 8.37 9.58
C SER A 370 -15.17 6.94 9.12
N GLY A 371 -14.16 6.17 8.72
CA GLY A 371 -14.32 4.90 8.02
C GLY A 371 -15.01 4.99 6.66
N ILE A 372 -15.28 6.19 6.12
CA ILE A 372 -16.02 6.37 4.88
C ILE A 372 -15.06 6.36 3.68
N ARG A 373 -15.25 5.39 2.79
CA ARG A 373 -14.60 5.33 1.48
C ARG A 373 -15.25 6.33 0.51
N LYS A 374 -14.42 7.03 -0.25
CA LYS A 374 -14.80 7.96 -1.32
C LYS A 374 -14.85 7.25 -2.67
N VAL A 375 -14.09 6.16 -2.83
CA VAL A 375 -14.17 5.27 -3.99
C VAL A 375 -14.88 3.99 -3.58
N ASN A 376 -16.18 3.94 -3.85
CA ASN A 376 -17.01 2.77 -3.56
C ASN A 376 -17.47 2.10 -4.86
N ALA A 377 -16.72 1.09 -5.30
CA ALA A 377 -17.06 0.30 -6.48
C ALA A 377 -18.19 -0.69 -6.16
N GLU A 378 -19.29 -0.64 -6.92
CA GLU A 378 -20.50 -1.45 -6.67
C GLU A 378 -20.27 -2.98 -6.75
N TRP A 379 -19.24 -3.39 -7.48
CA TRP A 379 -18.85 -4.79 -7.63
C TRP A 379 -17.98 -5.31 -6.48
N HIS A 380 -17.36 -4.41 -5.71
CA HIS A 380 -16.44 -4.77 -4.64
C HIS A 380 -17.11 -4.71 -3.27
N ASP A 381 -16.92 -5.76 -2.47
CA ASP A 381 -17.35 -5.77 -1.09
C ASP A 381 -16.19 -5.33 -0.20
N TRP A 382 -16.39 -4.23 0.51
CA TRP A 382 -15.34 -3.62 1.32
C TRP A 382 -15.21 -4.21 2.72
N GLY A 383 -16.11 -5.11 3.12
CA GLY A 383 -16.08 -5.78 4.42
C GLY A 383 -15.79 -4.82 5.58
N ASP A 384 -14.89 -5.23 6.47
CA ASP A 384 -14.35 -4.37 7.52
C ASP A 384 -13.40 -3.32 6.92
N VAL A 385 -13.64 -2.05 7.26
CA VAL A 385 -12.87 -0.90 6.78
C VAL A 385 -11.37 -1.00 7.11
N GLU A 386 -11.02 -1.61 8.24
CA GLU A 386 -9.64 -1.79 8.68
C GLU A 386 -8.96 -3.00 8.01
N GLU A 387 -9.72 -3.89 7.38
CA GLU A 387 -9.20 -5.04 6.66
C GLU A 387 -8.95 -4.77 5.18
N GLY A 388 -9.43 -3.65 4.63
CA GLY A 388 -9.17 -3.26 3.24
C GLY A 388 -10.12 -3.85 2.22
N GLY A 389 -11.13 -4.63 2.62
CA GLY A 389 -12.03 -5.30 1.70
C GLY A 389 -12.31 -6.76 2.05
N ALA A 390 -13.36 -7.32 1.46
CA ALA A 390 -13.54 -8.76 1.31
C ALA A 390 -14.14 -9.01 -0.07
N SER A 391 -13.40 -9.59 -1.02
CA SER A 391 -14.01 -9.92 -2.31
C SER A 391 -15.21 -10.86 -2.11
N LYS A 392 -16.39 -10.52 -2.66
CA LYS A 392 -17.43 -11.53 -2.95
C LYS A 392 -16.77 -12.62 -3.80
N PRO A 393 -17.06 -13.91 -3.58
CA PRO A 393 -16.12 -14.96 -3.93
C PRO A 393 -16.01 -15.16 -5.45
N SER A 394 -15.12 -14.41 -6.10
CA SER A 394 -14.11 -15.12 -6.88
C SER A 394 -13.37 -15.98 -5.88
N LYS A 395 -13.41 -17.29 -6.04
CA LYS A 395 -12.77 -18.21 -5.10
C LYS A 395 -11.29 -17.84 -5.03
N VAL A 396 -10.96 -17.09 -3.99
CA VAL A 396 -9.59 -16.84 -3.59
C VAL A 396 -9.08 -18.18 -3.11
N LEU A 397 -8.28 -18.79 -3.98
CA LEU A 397 -7.27 -19.78 -3.66
C LEU A 397 -7.81 -21.12 -3.11
N ALA A 398 -8.41 -21.92 -4.00
CA ALA A 398 -8.34 -23.39 -4.00
C ALA A 398 -8.75 -23.94 -5.38
#